data_AF-M3J014-F1
#
_entry.id   AF-M3J014-F1
#
_cell.length_a   1.000
_cell.length_b   1.000
_cell.length_c   1.000
_cell.angle_alpha   90.00
_cell.angle_beta   90.00
_cell.angle_gamma   90.00
#
_symmetry.space_group_name_H-M   'P 1'
#
loop_
_entity.id
_entity.type
_entity.pdbx_description
1 polymer ?
#
loop_
_entity_poly.entity_id
_entity_poly.type
_entity_poly.pdbx_seq_one_letter_code
_entity_poly.pdbx_strand_id
1 'polypeptide(L)'
;MQFLTTAALVLLASTTTLAKNILLTNDDGWAATNIRATYYKLKDAGHNVFLVAPVSQRSGYGGKFDIPTSPTLQTNGEFSYPAAGAPSWGHEVDDDHIWYFNGTPASSAVFGLNYVIPRYGDNVTVDIVVSGSNEGLNEGESLFTISGTIGATYNSVFRGYPGVAFSGSNSNNSFFKDNLDLNDPKEPSTIYANKVVEFVNQLFKSQGDNPRALPLGVGLNVNFPPVGYQDESCEDPKWVFTRLSGDFATGADLAYNETSNSFEWVSSELPALKVCNNGDCSLPSENYIVDKTKCQSSVSVFSVDFDANLGLTSQTKDLLAPLF
;
A
#
# COMPACT_ATOMS: atom_id res chain seq x y z
N MET A 1 3.96 -12.97 -66.76
CA MET A 1 3.45 -12.36 -65.51
C MET A 1 3.61 -13.38 -64.40
N GLN A 2 4.71 -13.29 -63.65
CA GLN A 2 4.99 -14.15 -62.49
C GLN A 2 4.84 -13.23 -61.27
N PHE A 3 3.79 -13.46 -60.48
CA PHE A 3 3.58 -12.72 -59.23
C PHE A 3 4.43 -13.35 -58.13
N LEU A 4 5.44 -12.60 -57.68
CA LEU A 4 6.17 -12.86 -56.44
C LEU A 4 5.28 -12.41 -55.27
N THR A 5 4.76 -13.36 -54.49
CA THR A 5 4.12 -13.07 -53.20
C THR A 5 5.19 -13.04 -52.11
N THR A 6 5.58 -11.84 -51.68
CA THR A 6 6.38 -11.61 -50.48
C THR A 6 5.49 -11.80 -49.25
N ALA A 7 5.75 -12.85 -48.47
CA ALA A 7 5.17 -13.02 -47.15
C ALA A 7 5.90 -12.09 -46.16
N ALA A 8 5.21 -11.08 -45.65
CA ALA A 8 5.71 -10.24 -44.56
C ALA A 8 5.60 -11.03 -43.24
N LEU A 9 6.74 -11.37 -42.65
CA LEU A 9 6.82 -11.96 -41.32
C LEU A 9 6.61 -10.84 -40.29
N VAL A 10 5.42 -10.78 -39.69
CA VAL A 10 5.14 -9.89 -38.56
C VAL A 10 5.80 -10.51 -37.32
N LEU A 11 6.95 -9.97 -36.92
CA LEU A 11 7.54 -10.23 -35.61
C LEU A 11 6.65 -9.57 -34.55
N LEU A 12 5.77 -10.35 -33.94
CA LEU A 12 5.15 -9.99 -32.66
C LEU A 12 6.28 -9.86 -31.65
N ALA A 13 6.58 -8.62 -31.24
CA ALA A 13 7.45 -8.38 -30.10
C ALA A 13 6.71 -8.87 -28.85
N SER A 14 7.00 -10.11 -28.43
CA SER A 14 6.61 -10.62 -27.14
C SER A 14 7.30 -9.75 -26.10
N THR A 15 6.57 -8.77 -25.54
CA THR A 15 6.99 -8.17 -24.28
C THR A 15 7.00 -9.31 -23.27
N THR A 16 8.18 -9.82 -22.95
CA THR A 16 8.35 -10.71 -21.80
C THR A 16 7.98 -9.89 -20.58
N THR A 17 6.71 -9.96 -20.16
CA THR A 17 6.33 -9.55 -18.82
C THR A 17 7.07 -10.49 -17.89
N LEU A 18 8.05 -9.94 -17.16
CA LEU A 18 8.72 -10.70 -16.11
C LEU A 18 7.66 -10.92 -15.03
N ALA A 19 7.02 -12.08 -15.04
CA ALA A 19 6.17 -12.51 -13.95
C ALA A 19 6.99 -12.40 -12.65
N LYS A 20 6.48 -11.64 -11.68
CA LYS A 20 7.11 -11.38 -10.39
C LYS A 20 6.25 -11.94 -9.27
N ASN A 21 6.87 -12.30 -8.16
CA ASN A 21 6.17 -12.77 -6.99
C ASN A 21 5.88 -11.60 -6.06
N ILE A 22 4.60 -11.28 -5.87
CA ILE A 22 4.13 -10.14 -5.10
C ILE A 22 3.39 -10.68 -3.88
N LEU A 23 3.78 -10.21 -2.69
CA LEU A 23 2.91 -10.30 -1.52
C LEU A 23 2.04 -9.04 -1.47
N LEU A 24 0.73 -9.22 -1.55
CA LEU A 24 -0.26 -8.17 -1.41
C LEU A 24 -0.89 -8.23 -0.02
N THR A 25 -0.97 -7.11 0.68
CA THR A 25 -1.61 -6.97 2.01
C THR A 25 -2.37 -5.65 2.05
N ASN A 26 -3.09 -5.36 3.14
CA ASN A 26 -3.63 -4.03 3.46
C ASN A 26 -3.93 -3.95 4.96
N ASP A 27 -4.62 -2.89 5.38
CA ASP A 27 -5.33 -2.80 6.65
C ASP A 27 -6.85 -2.77 6.51
N ASP A 28 -7.42 -2.60 5.32
CA ASP A 28 -8.88 -2.64 5.15
C ASP A 28 -9.52 -4.02 5.31
N GLY A 29 -8.69 -5.05 5.33
CA GLY A 29 -9.12 -6.43 5.42
C GLY A 29 -9.12 -7.12 4.07
N TRP A 30 -8.95 -8.44 4.11
CA TRP A 30 -8.79 -9.31 2.94
C TRP A 30 -9.99 -9.34 1.98
N ALA A 31 -11.16 -8.91 2.44
CA ALA A 31 -12.42 -8.94 1.72
C ALA A 31 -12.87 -7.54 1.23
N ALA A 32 -12.06 -6.51 1.47
CA ALA A 32 -12.34 -5.16 0.97
C ALA A 32 -12.21 -5.08 -0.55
N THR A 33 -13.02 -4.22 -1.18
CA THR A 33 -13.09 -4.11 -2.65
C THR A 33 -11.76 -3.65 -3.26
N ASN A 34 -11.10 -2.63 -2.69
CA ASN A 34 -9.86 -2.08 -3.28
C ASN A 34 -8.71 -3.11 -3.36
N ILE A 35 -8.47 -3.89 -2.29
CA ILE A 35 -7.41 -4.91 -2.31
C ILE A 35 -7.75 -6.05 -3.27
N ARG A 36 -9.03 -6.42 -3.39
CA ARG A 36 -9.47 -7.43 -4.34
C ARG A 36 -9.32 -6.95 -5.78
N ALA A 37 -9.65 -5.69 -6.07
CA ALA A 37 -9.39 -5.09 -7.38
C ALA A 37 -7.89 -5.12 -7.72
N THR A 38 -7.04 -4.73 -6.75
CA THR A 38 -5.58 -4.73 -6.89
C THR A 38 -5.04 -6.14 -7.15
N TYR A 39 -5.53 -7.14 -6.41
CA TYR A 39 -5.16 -8.55 -6.58
C TYR A 39 -5.42 -9.05 -8.00
N TYR A 40 -6.66 -8.91 -8.48
CA TYR A 40 -7.04 -9.43 -9.79
C TYR A 40 -6.33 -8.70 -10.92
N LYS A 41 -6.18 -7.37 -10.86
CA LYS A 41 -5.43 -6.62 -11.89
C LYS A 41 -3.94 -6.98 -11.93
N LEU A 42 -3.29 -7.19 -10.79
CA LEU A 42 -1.89 -7.65 -10.74
C LEU A 42 -1.74 -9.09 -11.28
N LYS A 43 -2.70 -9.98 -10.99
CA LYS A 43 -2.75 -11.34 -11.56
C LYS A 43 -2.96 -11.30 -13.08
N ASP A 44 -3.90 -10.48 -13.57
CA ASP A 44 -4.18 -10.29 -15.00
C ASP A 44 -2.97 -9.73 -15.75
N ALA A 45 -2.14 -8.92 -15.08
CA ALA A 45 -0.87 -8.42 -15.62
C ALA A 45 0.23 -9.51 -15.71
N GLY A 46 -0.04 -10.73 -15.25
CA GLY A 46 0.85 -11.89 -15.33
C GLY A 46 1.76 -12.08 -14.12
N HIS A 47 1.55 -11.34 -13.02
CA HIS A 47 2.32 -11.56 -11.79
C HIS A 47 1.78 -12.74 -10.99
N ASN A 48 2.65 -13.35 -10.19
CA ASN A 48 2.27 -14.31 -9.17
C ASN A 48 1.98 -13.56 -7.87
N VAL A 49 0.71 -13.39 -7.52
CA VAL A 49 0.30 -12.59 -6.35
C VAL A 49 -0.20 -13.51 -5.25
N PHE A 50 0.24 -13.27 -4.01
CA PHE A 50 -0.35 -13.82 -2.80
C PHE A 50 -0.99 -12.69 -2.01
N LEU A 51 -2.30 -12.65 -1.91
CA LEU A 51 -3.00 -11.73 -1.01
C LEU A 51 -3.01 -12.36 0.38
N VAL A 52 -2.40 -11.69 1.36
CA VAL A 52 -2.43 -12.10 2.77
C VAL A 52 -2.70 -10.87 3.62
N ALA A 53 -3.91 -10.77 4.16
CA ALA A 53 -4.39 -9.56 4.82
C ALA A 53 -5.17 -9.86 6.11
N PRO A 54 -5.40 -8.85 6.97
CA PRO A 54 -6.25 -9.00 8.15
C PRO A 54 -7.64 -9.55 7.82
N VAL A 55 -8.21 -10.34 8.72
CA VAL A 55 -9.60 -10.84 8.61
C VAL A 55 -10.66 -9.74 8.77
N SER A 56 -10.27 -8.60 9.34
CA SER A 56 -11.13 -7.45 9.57
C SER A 56 -10.33 -6.16 9.45
N GLN A 57 -10.99 -5.06 9.13
CA GLN A 57 -10.48 -3.69 9.15
C GLN A 57 -9.61 -3.37 10.38
N ARG A 58 -8.40 -2.86 10.11
CA ARG A 58 -7.36 -2.46 11.08
C ARG A 58 -6.77 -1.07 10.79
N SER A 59 -7.58 -0.16 10.25
CA SER A 59 -7.25 1.26 10.10
C SER A 59 -6.79 1.82 11.44
N GLY A 60 -5.71 2.60 11.42
CA GLY A 60 -5.12 3.18 12.63
C GLY A 60 -4.23 2.22 13.45
N TYR A 61 -3.97 0.99 12.98
CA TYR A 61 -3.14 0.03 13.71
C TYR A 61 -1.63 0.27 13.54
N GLY A 62 -1.22 1.15 12.63
CA GLY A 62 0.18 1.56 12.50
C GLY A 62 1.15 0.38 12.48
N GLY A 63 2.16 0.45 13.34
CA GLY A 63 3.17 -0.60 13.53
C GLY A 63 2.79 -1.72 14.47
N LYS A 64 1.55 -1.77 14.95
CA LYS A 64 1.10 -2.76 15.92
C LYS A 64 1.30 -4.16 15.35
N PHE A 65 1.79 -5.08 16.18
CA PHE A 65 2.09 -6.46 15.79
C PHE A 65 1.38 -7.42 16.75
N ASP A 66 0.17 -7.85 16.39
CA ASP A 66 -0.60 -8.83 17.15
C ASP A 66 -0.83 -10.09 16.31
N ILE A 67 -0.90 -11.24 16.97
CA ILE A 67 -1.21 -12.53 16.37
C ILE A 67 -2.51 -13.10 16.96
N PRO A 68 -3.18 -14.06 16.29
CA PRO A 68 -4.35 -14.72 16.84
C PRO A 68 -4.04 -15.40 18.18
N THR A 69 -4.92 -15.22 19.17
CA THR A 69 -4.82 -15.87 20.49
C THR A 69 -5.64 -17.15 20.60
N SER A 70 -6.32 -17.54 19.51
CA SER A 70 -7.20 -18.71 19.43
C SER A 70 -7.07 -19.37 18.05
N PRO A 71 -7.25 -20.70 17.92
CA PRO A 71 -7.30 -21.37 16.62
C PRO A 71 -8.54 -20.99 15.79
N THR A 72 -9.55 -20.36 16.40
CA THR A 72 -10.78 -19.94 15.72
C THR A 72 -11.09 -18.46 15.94
N LEU A 73 -11.80 -17.85 15.00
CA LEU A 73 -12.34 -16.50 15.11
C LEU A 73 -13.36 -16.43 16.23
N GLN A 74 -13.15 -15.51 17.18
CA GLN A 74 -14.06 -15.30 18.32
C GLN A 74 -15.25 -14.41 17.96
N THR A 75 -15.09 -13.61 16.91
CA THR A 75 -16.13 -12.78 16.28
C THR A 75 -16.17 -13.10 14.80
N ASN A 76 -17.19 -12.62 14.09
CA ASN A 76 -17.12 -12.66 12.64
C ASN A 76 -15.90 -11.85 12.15
N GLY A 77 -15.34 -12.27 11.03
CA GLY A 77 -14.56 -11.40 10.15
C GLY A 77 -15.41 -10.25 9.64
N GLU A 78 -14.75 -9.31 8.97
CA GLU A 78 -15.47 -8.18 8.41
C GLU A 78 -16.48 -8.61 7.33
N PHE A 79 -17.55 -7.84 7.14
CA PHE A 79 -18.68 -8.22 6.28
C PHE A 79 -19.36 -9.54 6.67
N SER A 80 -19.19 -9.98 7.93
CA SER A 80 -19.55 -11.31 8.41
C SER A 80 -18.86 -12.45 7.65
N TYR A 81 -17.65 -12.18 7.14
CA TYR A 81 -16.91 -13.07 6.26
C TYR A 81 -15.42 -13.15 6.64
N PRO A 82 -14.96 -14.27 7.24
CA PRO A 82 -15.71 -15.49 7.61
C PRO A 82 -16.57 -15.32 8.87
N ALA A 83 -17.47 -16.27 9.14
CA ALA A 83 -18.25 -16.28 10.37
C ALA A 83 -17.41 -16.66 11.62
N ALA A 84 -17.86 -16.23 12.80
CA ALA A 84 -17.30 -16.66 14.08
C ALA A 84 -17.27 -18.20 14.17
N GLY A 85 -16.21 -18.74 14.76
CA GLY A 85 -15.94 -20.18 14.82
C GLY A 85 -15.16 -20.74 13.62
N ALA A 86 -15.04 -20.00 12.51
CA ALA A 86 -14.10 -20.34 11.45
C ALA A 86 -12.64 -20.32 11.96
N PRO A 87 -11.68 -20.98 11.28
CA PRO A 87 -10.27 -20.91 11.64
C PRO A 87 -9.75 -19.47 11.73
N SER A 88 -8.81 -19.18 12.62
CA SER A 88 -8.26 -17.83 12.81
C SER A 88 -7.37 -17.34 11.65
N TRP A 89 -7.14 -18.18 10.66
CA TRP A 89 -6.55 -17.88 9.37
C TRP A 89 -7.02 -18.93 8.36
N GLY A 90 -7.04 -18.58 7.08
CA GLY A 90 -7.53 -19.45 6.02
C GLY A 90 -7.44 -18.76 4.67
N HIS A 91 -7.95 -19.40 3.62
CA HIS A 91 -7.94 -18.87 2.27
C HIS A 91 -9.32 -18.99 1.59
N GLU A 92 -9.50 -18.30 0.46
CA GLU A 92 -10.65 -18.51 -0.42
C GLU A 92 -10.71 -19.97 -0.89
N VAL A 93 -11.91 -20.53 -0.95
CA VAL A 93 -12.11 -21.92 -1.42
C VAL A 93 -11.71 -22.07 -2.88
N ASP A 94 -11.97 -21.03 -3.68
CA ASP A 94 -11.76 -21.04 -5.12
C ASP A 94 -10.40 -20.43 -5.54
N ASP A 95 -9.62 -19.92 -4.59
CA ASP A 95 -8.31 -19.31 -4.85
C ASP A 95 -7.38 -19.44 -3.63
N ASP A 96 -6.41 -20.36 -3.72
CA ASP A 96 -5.42 -20.63 -2.67
C ASP A 96 -4.30 -19.58 -2.59
N HIS A 97 -4.40 -18.49 -3.34
CA HIS A 97 -3.51 -17.32 -3.22
C HIS A 97 -4.15 -16.17 -2.44
N ILE A 98 -5.40 -16.30 -1.98
CA ILE A 98 -6.09 -15.25 -1.22
C ILE A 98 -6.34 -15.72 0.21
N TRP A 99 -5.60 -15.17 1.16
CA TRP A 99 -5.59 -15.55 2.57
C TRP A 99 -6.05 -14.43 3.49
N TYR A 100 -6.73 -14.83 4.56
CA TYR A 100 -6.99 -13.98 5.71
C TYR A 100 -6.20 -14.45 6.93
N PHE A 101 -5.85 -13.50 7.80
CA PHE A 101 -5.18 -13.74 9.08
C PHE A 101 -5.82 -12.90 10.18
N ASN A 102 -6.16 -13.49 11.33
CA ASN A 102 -6.69 -12.75 12.47
C ASN A 102 -5.59 -12.04 13.27
N GLY A 103 -4.90 -11.11 12.60
CA GLY A 103 -3.83 -10.30 13.17
C GLY A 103 -3.89 -8.86 12.66
N THR A 104 -2.83 -8.12 12.91
CA THR A 104 -2.62 -6.77 12.38
C THR A 104 -2.08 -6.80 10.95
N PRO A 105 -2.08 -5.67 10.22
CA PRO A 105 -1.50 -5.57 8.88
C PRO A 105 -0.04 -6.03 8.84
N ALA A 106 0.77 -5.54 9.79
CA ALA A 106 2.17 -5.93 9.93
C ALA A 106 2.35 -7.44 10.17
N SER A 107 1.54 -8.03 11.04
CA SER A 107 1.59 -9.48 11.30
C SER A 107 1.09 -10.32 10.12
N SER A 108 0.13 -9.81 9.34
CA SER A 108 -0.44 -10.50 8.17
C SER A 108 0.58 -10.58 7.05
N ALA A 109 1.30 -9.47 6.78
CA ALA A 109 2.43 -9.48 5.87
C ALA A 109 3.49 -10.51 6.29
N VAL A 110 3.84 -10.56 7.57
CA VAL A 110 4.84 -11.52 8.08
C VAL A 110 4.32 -12.95 8.03
N PHE A 111 3.04 -13.19 8.30
CA PHE A 111 2.41 -14.50 8.13
C PHE A 111 2.49 -14.96 6.66
N GLY A 112 2.27 -14.04 5.71
CA GLY A 112 2.47 -14.27 4.29
C GLY A 112 3.91 -14.70 3.95
N LEU A 113 4.89 -13.89 4.38
CA LEU A 113 6.31 -14.08 4.11
C LEU A 113 6.88 -15.36 4.75
N ASN A 114 6.52 -15.63 6.01
CA ASN A 114 7.18 -16.67 6.82
C ASN A 114 6.43 -17.99 6.86
N TYR A 115 5.14 -18.02 6.47
CA TYR A 115 4.32 -19.23 6.56
C TYR A 115 3.58 -19.55 5.27
N VAL A 116 2.76 -18.63 4.75
CA VAL A 116 1.90 -18.92 3.59
C VAL A 116 2.75 -19.25 2.36
N ILE A 117 3.62 -18.35 1.94
CA ILE A 117 4.42 -18.52 0.72
C ILE A 117 5.39 -19.72 0.86
N PRO A 118 6.13 -19.89 1.96
CA PRO A 118 6.99 -21.05 2.15
C PRO A 118 6.27 -22.40 2.13
N ARG A 119 5.02 -22.45 2.59
CA ARG A 119 4.29 -23.72 2.80
C ARG A 119 3.30 -24.06 1.69
N TYR A 120 2.71 -23.04 1.06
CA TYR A 120 1.63 -23.18 0.08
C TYR A 120 1.96 -22.54 -1.28
N GLY A 121 2.99 -21.69 -1.35
CA GLY A 121 3.41 -21.00 -2.57
C GLY A 121 4.74 -21.50 -3.16
N ASP A 122 5.04 -22.80 -3.01
CA ASP A 122 6.30 -23.43 -3.44
C ASP A 122 7.59 -22.74 -2.96
N ASN A 123 7.49 -21.96 -1.88
CA ASN A 123 8.60 -21.19 -1.32
C ASN A 123 9.27 -20.26 -2.36
N VAL A 124 8.46 -19.65 -3.23
CA VAL A 124 8.96 -18.64 -4.17
C VAL A 124 9.55 -17.43 -3.43
N THR A 125 10.56 -16.81 -4.04
CA THR A 125 11.14 -15.56 -3.51
C THR A 125 10.22 -14.39 -3.81
N VAL A 126 9.82 -13.64 -2.79
CA VAL A 126 9.02 -12.42 -2.92
C VAL A 126 9.88 -11.27 -3.45
N ASP A 127 9.51 -10.71 -4.60
CA ASP A 127 10.20 -9.59 -5.24
C ASP A 127 9.84 -8.25 -4.59
N ILE A 128 8.59 -8.11 -4.12
CA ILE A 128 8.05 -6.89 -3.51
C ILE A 128 6.85 -7.19 -2.62
N VAL A 129 6.67 -6.38 -1.58
CA VAL A 129 5.42 -6.28 -0.83
C VAL A 129 4.65 -5.05 -1.30
N VAL A 130 3.40 -5.26 -1.70
CA VAL A 130 2.44 -4.21 -2.04
C VAL A 130 1.40 -4.16 -0.92
N SER A 131 1.16 -2.98 -0.37
CA SER A 131 0.16 -2.78 0.68
C SER A 131 -0.93 -1.82 0.17
N GLY A 132 -2.19 -2.22 0.27
CA GLY A 132 -3.36 -1.48 -0.23
C GLY A 132 -3.94 -2.04 -1.54
N SER A 133 -4.60 -1.23 -2.37
CA SER A 133 -4.87 0.19 -2.13
C SER A 133 -5.79 0.40 -0.92
N ASN A 134 -5.39 1.28 0.00
CA ASN A 134 -6.20 1.68 1.16
C ASN A 134 -7.48 2.39 0.70
N GLU A 135 -8.58 2.22 1.43
CA GLU A 135 -9.80 3.04 1.31
C GLU A 135 -9.70 4.26 2.24
N GLY A 136 -8.95 5.26 1.78
CA GLY A 136 -8.63 6.47 2.53
C GLY A 136 -7.17 6.87 2.29
N LEU A 137 -6.87 8.15 2.48
CA LEU A 137 -5.54 8.71 2.29
C LEU A 137 -4.63 8.44 3.50
N ASN A 138 -3.34 8.25 3.24
CA ASN A 138 -2.29 8.12 4.24
C ASN A 138 -1.16 9.10 3.92
N GLU A 139 -1.47 10.39 4.03
CA GLU A 139 -0.56 11.48 3.69
C GLU A 139 0.09 12.08 4.92
N GLY A 140 1.34 12.50 4.74
CA GLY A 140 2.06 13.21 5.79
C GLY A 140 2.68 12.29 6.82
N GLU A 141 3.58 12.90 7.60
CA GLU A 141 4.29 12.21 8.70
C GLU A 141 3.34 11.79 9.82
N SER A 142 2.23 12.51 10.02
CA SER A 142 1.26 12.24 11.09
C SER A 142 0.54 10.90 10.87
N LEU A 143 0.15 10.59 9.63
CA LEU A 143 -0.51 9.35 9.27
C LEU A 143 0.50 8.21 9.06
N PHE A 144 1.76 8.52 8.77
CA PHE A 144 2.80 7.51 8.51
C PHE A 144 2.89 6.42 9.58
N THR A 145 2.89 6.80 10.87
CA THR A 145 3.00 5.83 11.98
C THR A 145 1.68 5.24 12.42
N ILE A 146 0.55 5.82 12.01
CA ILE A 146 -0.82 5.42 12.41
C ILE A 146 -1.45 4.51 11.35
N SER A 147 -1.09 4.70 10.08
CA SER A 147 -1.58 3.90 8.94
C SER A 147 -1.17 2.44 9.07
N GLY A 148 -2.14 1.53 9.00
CA GLY A 148 -1.86 0.10 8.94
C GLY A 148 -1.32 -0.31 7.56
N THR A 149 -1.77 0.33 6.49
CA THR A 149 -1.25 0.14 5.13
C THR A 149 0.26 0.49 5.04
N ILE A 150 0.68 1.64 5.56
CA ILE A 150 2.12 2.00 5.67
C ILE A 150 2.82 1.10 6.70
N GLY A 151 2.14 0.78 7.81
CA GLY A 151 2.56 -0.16 8.85
C GLY A 151 3.05 -1.51 8.34
N ALA A 152 2.26 -2.15 7.48
CA ALA A 152 2.61 -3.41 6.82
C ALA A 152 3.81 -3.23 5.87
N THR A 153 3.88 -2.08 5.20
CA THR A 153 4.93 -1.76 4.24
C THR A 153 6.28 -1.59 4.93
N TYR A 154 6.43 -0.68 5.91
CA TYR A 154 7.72 -0.50 6.57
C TYR A 154 8.14 -1.72 7.38
N ASN A 155 7.20 -2.51 7.94
CA ASN A 155 7.53 -3.78 8.59
C ASN A 155 8.14 -4.80 7.62
N SER A 156 7.73 -4.77 6.36
CA SER A 156 8.31 -5.61 5.31
C SER A 156 9.68 -5.09 4.88
N VAL A 157 9.83 -3.76 4.77
CA VAL A 157 11.12 -3.11 4.50
C VAL A 157 12.15 -3.39 5.59
N PHE A 158 11.75 -3.36 6.87
CA PHE A 158 12.58 -3.76 8.00
C PHE A 158 13.12 -5.19 7.90
N ARG A 159 12.36 -6.07 7.23
CA ARG A 159 12.74 -7.48 7.01
C ARG A 159 13.55 -7.66 5.73
N GLY A 160 13.92 -6.57 5.08
CA GLY A 160 14.72 -6.57 3.88
C GLY A 160 13.92 -6.82 2.60
N TYR A 161 12.60 -6.68 2.59
CA TYR A 161 11.80 -6.76 1.36
C TYR A 161 11.53 -5.36 0.78
N PRO A 162 11.62 -5.16 -0.54
CA PRO A 162 11.09 -3.94 -1.16
C PRO A 162 9.60 -3.77 -0.82
N GLY A 163 9.14 -2.55 -0.56
CA GLY A 163 7.76 -2.29 -0.13
C GLY A 163 7.16 -1.00 -0.69
N VAL A 164 5.90 -1.05 -1.12
CA VAL A 164 5.13 0.13 -1.55
C VAL A 164 3.75 0.11 -0.91
N ALA A 165 3.39 1.22 -0.27
CA ALA A 165 2.05 1.51 0.23
C ALA A 165 1.26 2.31 -0.81
N PHE A 166 0.02 1.91 -1.08
CA PHE A 166 -0.90 2.62 -1.96
C PHE A 166 -2.17 2.97 -1.21
N SER A 167 -2.65 4.20 -1.40
CA SER A 167 -3.83 4.72 -0.69
C SER A 167 -4.73 5.50 -1.64
N GLY A 168 -6.01 5.14 -1.71
CA GLY A 168 -7.00 5.80 -2.56
C GLY A 168 -7.81 6.85 -1.79
N SER A 169 -8.24 7.92 -2.47
CA SER A 169 -9.15 8.92 -1.88
C SER A 169 -10.58 8.41 -1.68
N ASN A 170 -10.89 7.19 -2.12
CA ASN A 170 -12.20 6.61 -1.90
C ASN A 170 -12.40 6.18 -0.46
N SER A 171 -13.64 6.29 0.01
CA SER A 171 -14.07 5.83 1.32
C SER A 171 -15.35 5.04 1.16
N ASN A 172 -15.41 3.82 1.71
CA ASN A 172 -16.66 3.11 2.01
C ASN A 172 -16.45 1.80 2.78
N ASN A 173 -15.21 1.30 2.87
CA ASN A 173 -14.85 -0.07 3.18
C ASN A 173 -15.93 -1.08 2.76
N SER A 174 -15.94 -1.41 1.47
CA SER A 174 -17.03 -2.19 0.86
C SER A 174 -16.68 -3.66 0.67
N PHE A 175 -17.70 -4.53 0.67
CA PHE A 175 -17.50 -5.96 0.45
C PHE A 175 -17.32 -6.27 -1.03
N PHE A 176 -16.22 -6.94 -1.37
CA PHE A 176 -15.87 -7.18 -2.77
C PHE A 176 -16.95 -7.92 -3.58
N LYS A 177 -17.73 -8.82 -2.96
CA LYS A 177 -18.76 -9.57 -3.69
C LYS A 177 -19.93 -8.70 -4.14
N ASP A 178 -20.14 -7.57 -3.48
CA ASP A 178 -21.24 -6.66 -3.77
C ASP A 178 -20.80 -5.50 -4.68
N ASN A 179 -19.51 -5.13 -4.64
CA ASN A 179 -19.03 -3.87 -5.22
C ASN A 179 -17.90 -4.02 -6.26
N LEU A 180 -17.28 -5.19 -6.41
CA LEU A 180 -16.17 -5.35 -7.35
C LEU A 180 -16.66 -5.43 -8.80
N ASP A 181 -16.35 -4.41 -9.59
CA ASP A 181 -16.50 -4.42 -11.06
C ASP A 181 -15.21 -3.97 -11.74
N LEU A 182 -14.40 -4.95 -12.17
CA LEU A 182 -13.12 -4.72 -12.87
C LEU A 182 -13.27 -4.18 -14.29
N ASN A 183 -14.49 -4.17 -14.84
CA ASN A 183 -14.80 -3.72 -16.19
C ASN A 183 -15.35 -2.28 -16.22
N ASP A 184 -15.79 -1.74 -15.09
CA ASP A 184 -16.19 -0.34 -15.00
C ASP A 184 -14.94 0.56 -14.94
N PRO A 185 -14.66 1.34 -16.01
CA PRO A 185 -13.48 2.20 -16.05
C PRO A 185 -13.58 3.43 -15.16
N LYS A 186 -14.77 3.74 -14.63
CA LYS A 186 -15.01 4.88 -13.72
C LYS A 186 -15.05 4.48 -12.25
N GLU A 187 -15.03 3.18 -11.96
CA GLU A 187 -14.98 2.69 -10.58
C GLU A 187 -13.61 3.02 -9.95
N PRO A 188 -13.53 3.77 -8.83
CA PRO A 188 -12.26 4.15 -8.23
C PRO A 188 -11.36 2.96 -7.90
N SER A 189 -11.92 1.85 -7.40
CA SER A 189 -11.15 0.65 -7.09
C SER A 189 -10.46 0.06 -8.34
N THR A 190 -11.13 0.10 -9.50
CA THR A 190 -10.58 -0.33 -10.79
C THR A 190 -9.50 0.62 -11.31
N ILE A 191 -9.73 1.94 -11.23
CA ILE A 191 -8.73 2.94 -11.63
C ILE A 191 -7.47 2.79 -10.77
N TYR A 192 -7.59 2.78 -9.44
CA TYR A 192 -6.44 2.64 -8.54
C TYR A 192 -5.70 1.32 -8.77
N ALA A 193 -6.40 0.20 -8.94
CA ALA A 193 -5.77 -1.09 -9.24
C ALA A 193 -4.97 -1.06 -10.56
N ASN A 194 -5.49 -0.42 -11.60
CA ASN A 194 -4.76 -0.21 -12.86
C ASN A 194 -3.50 0.65 -12.65
N LYS A 195 -3.58 1.71 -11.84
CA LYS A 195 -2.43 2.56 -11.51
C LYS A 195 -1.38 1.81 -10.68
N VAL A 196 -1.80 0.92 -9.77
CA VAL A 196 -0.87 0.01 -9.05
C VAL A 196 -0.14 -0.89 -10.03
N VAL A 197 -0.85 -1.52 -10.98
CA VAL A 197 -0.24 -2.35 -12.04
C VAL A 197 0.76 -1.54 -12.87
N GLU A 198 0.40 -0.34 -13.31
CA GLU A 198 1.28 0.56 -14.06
C GLU A 198 2.56 0.85 -13.26
N PHE A 199 2.41 1.23 -11.99
CA PHE A 199 3.53 1.57 -11.10
C PHE A 199 4.46 0.38 -10.88
N VAL A 200 3.90 -0.78 -10.51
CA VAL A 200 4.66 -2.01 -10.22
C VAL A 200 5.39 -2.49 -11.48
N ASN A 201 4.73 -2.49 -12.64
CA ASN A 201 5.37 -2.86 -13.90
C ASN A 201 6.50 -1.89 -14.27
N GLN A 202 6.31 -0.59 -14.09
CA GLN A 202 7.35 0.38 -14.35
C GLN A 202 8.54 0.20 -13.39
N LEU A 203 8.29 -0.10 -12.12
CA LEU A 203 9.34 -0.40 -11.14
C LEU A 203 10.15 -1.63 -11.56
N PHE A 204 9.50 -2.72 -11.94
CA PHE A 204 10.19 -3.94 -12.38
C PHE A 204 10.89 -3.81 -13.73
N LYS A 205 10.33 -3.00 -14.64
CA LYS A 205 11.02 -2.63 -15.88
C LYS A 205 12.30 -1.85 -15.59
N SER A 206 12.25 -0.88 -14.67
CA SER A 206 13.41 -0.11 -14.23
C SER A 206 14.40 -0.91 -13.37
N GLN A 207 13.92 -1.94 -12.66
CA GLN A 207 14.78 -2.86 -11.91
C GLN A 207 15.81 -3.52 -12.85
N GLY A 208 15.39 -3.95 -14.04
CA GLY A 208 16.27 -4.67 -14.98
C GLY A 208 16.89 -5.90 -14.31
N ASP A 209 18.21 -6.03 -14.39
CA ASP A 209 18.97 -7.14 -13.81
C ASP A 209 19.30 -6.95 -12.31
N ASN A 210 18.86 -5.85 -11.69
CA ASN A 210 19.12 -5.62 -10.27
C ASN A 210 18.41 -6.69 -9.41
N PRO A 211 19.05 -7.22 -8.36
CA PRO A 211 18.46 -8.28 -7.52
C PRO A 211 17.29 -7.79 -6.66
N ARG A 212 17.04 -6.48 -6.59
CA ARG A 212 15.99 -5.86 -5.77
C ARG A 212 15.27 -4.79 -6.56
N ALA A 213 13.96 -4.67 -6.35
CA ALA A 213 13.15 -3.61 -6.94
C ALA A 213 13.44 -2.22 -6.34
N LEU A 214 13.83 -2.17 -5.06
CA LEU A 214 14.20 -0.94 -4.34
C LEU A 214 15.49 -1.12 -3.54
N PRO A 215 16.22 -0.02 -3.23
CA PRO A 215 17.33 -0.04 -2.29
C PRO A 215 16.93 -0.65 -0.94
N LEU A 216 17.91 -1.26 -0.25
CA LEU A 216 17.67 -1.83 1.08
C LEU A 216 17.27 -0.72 2.07
N GLY A 217 16.30 -1.00 2.93
CA GLY A 217 15.82 -0.04 3.93
C GLY A 217 14.91 1.07 3.37
N VAL A 218 14.60 1.05 2.07
CA VAL A 218 13.77 2.06 1.41
C VAL A 218 12.42 1.47 1.01
N GLY A 219 11.36 2.23 1.27
CA GLY A 219 10.00 1.98 0.80
C GLY A 219 9.38 3.23 0.17
N LEU A 220 8.20 3.06 -0.41
CA LEU A 220 7.45 4.14 -1.05
C LEU A 220 6.05 4.27 -0.45
N ASN A 221 5.57 5.51 -0.34
CA ASN A 221 4.19 5.84 -0.01
C ASN A 221 3.55 6.53 -1.21
N VAL A 222 2.37 6.06 -1.61
CA VAL A 222 1.63 6.56 -2.78
C VAL A 222 0.21 6.87 -2.39
N ASN A 223 -0.25 8.08 -2.72
CA ASN A 223 -1.63 8.51 -2.50
C ASN A 223 -2.27 8.93 -3.83
N PHE A 224 -3.46 8.39 -4.10
CA PHE A 224 -4.25 8.70 -5.29
C PHE A 224 -5.32 9.76 -4.97
N PRO A 225 -5.54 10.74 -5.87
CA PRO A 225 -6.61 11.72 -5.73
C PRO A 225 -7.98 11.05 -5.94
N PRO A 226 -9.10 11.77 -5.70
CA PRO A 226 -10.41 11.32 -6.17
C PRO A 226 -10.38 11.08 -7.69
N VAL A 227 -11.02 9.99 -8.14
CA VAL A 227 -11.08 9.59 -9.55
C VAL A 227 -12.46 9.08 -9.93
N GLY A 228 -12.76 9.02 -11.22
CA GLY A 228 -13.93 8.34 -11.77
C GLY A 228 -15.23 8.87 -11.17
N TYR A 229 -16.05 8.00 -10.55
CA TYR A 229 -17.31 8.45 -9.93
C TYR A 229 -17.15 9.46 -8.78
N GLN A 230 -15.96 9.61 -8.21
CA GLN A 230 -15.68 10.64 -7.20
C GLN A 230 -15.22 11.97 -7.81
N ASP A 231 -14.59 11.92 -8.99
CA ASP A 231 -14.20 13.07 -9.80
C ASP A 231 -14.10 12.65 -11.28
N GLU A 232 -15.15 12.90 -12.05
CA GLU A 232 -15.21 12.50 -13.46
C GLU A 232 -14.19 13.23 -14.34
N SER A 233 -13.55 14.30 -13.82
CA SER A 233 -12.47 14.98 -14.52
C SER A 233 -11.11 14.26 -14.38
N CYS A 234 -11.04 13.22 -13.53
CA CYS A 234 -9.82 12.47 -13.28
C CYS A 234 -10.04 10.95 -13.45
N GLU A 235 -9.63 10.42 -14.60
CA GLU A 235 -9.67 8.96 -14.88
C GLU A 235 -8.26 8.35 -14.99
N ASP A 236 -7.22 9.17 -15.12
CA ASP A 236 -5.81 8.73 -15.21
C ASP A 236 -4.89 9.73 -14.47
N PRO A 237 -4.78 9.62 -13.14
CA PRO A 237 -3.98 10.55 -12.35
C PRO A 237 -2.49 10.45 -12.67
N LYS A 238 -1.82 11.61 -12.68
CA LYS A 238 -0.40 11.73 -13.04
C LYS A 238 0.51 11.65 -11.82
N TRP A 239 1.62 10.94 -11.98
CA TRP A 239 2.61 10.75 -10.91
C TRP A 239 3.41 12.02 -10.64
N VAL A 240 3.57 12.37 -9.36
CA VAL A 240 4.43 13.46 -8.90
C VAL A 240 5.28 12.98 -7.73
N PHE A 241 6.59 13.14 -7.81
CA PHE A 241 7.46 12.91 -6.66
C PHE A 241 7.18 13.95 -5.57
N THR A 242 7.01 13.48 -4.35
CA THR A 242 6.71 14.29 -3.18
C THR A 242 7.64 13.96 -2.03
N ARG A 243 7.55 14.79 -0.99
CA ARG A 243 7.99 14.46 0.36
C ARG A 243 6.76 14.29 1.26
N LEU A 244 6.89 13.49 2.32
CA LEU A 244 5.78 13.17 3.23
C LEU A 244 5.13 14.45 3.78
N SER A 245 5.90 15.31 4.45
CA SER A 245 5.39 16.51 5.12
C SER A 245 5.80 17.81 4.40
N GLY A 246 5.00 18.87 4.56
CA GLY A 246 5.23 20.19 3.98
C GLY A 246 3.95 21.02 3.95
N ASP A 247 3.71 21.78 2.88
CA ASP A 247 2.50 22.61 2.80
C ASP A 247 1.22 21.78 2.98
N PHE A 248 0.24 22.34 3.70
CA PHE A 248 -1.02 21.66 4.01
C PHE A 248 -0.87 20.34 4.80
N ALA A 249 0.23 20.15 5.53
CA ALA A 249 0.37 19.00 6.41
C ALA A 249 -0.83 18.93 7.36
N THR A 250 -1.50 17.80 7.36
CA THR A 250 -2.59 17.51 8.27
C THR A 250 -2.20 16.40 9.23
N GLY A 251 -3.00 16.17 10.27
CA GLY A 251 -2.87 14.98 11.08
C GLY A 251 -4.08 14.68 11.93
N ALA A 252 -4.06 13.47 12.46
CA ALA A 252 -5.06 12.99 13.42
C ALA A 252 -5.10 13.91 14.63
N ASP A 253 -6.30 14.40 14.94
CA ASP A 253 -6.58 15.29 16.05
C ASP A 253 -7.95 14.95 16.66
N LEU A 254 -8.30 15.60 17.76
CA LEU A 254 -9.55 15.37 18.49
C LEU A 254 -10.33 16.67 18.63
N ALA A 255 -11.61 16.62 18.28
CA ALA A 255 -12.56 17.71 18.51
C ALA A 255 -13.58 17.29 19.57
N TYR A 256 -13.86 18.16 20.53
CA TYR A 256 -14.95 17.94 21.48
C TYR A 256 -16.29 18.28 20.82
N ASN A 257 -17.21 17.31 20.79
CA ASN A 257 -18.57 17.50 20.30
C ASN A 257 -19.52 17.69 21.50
N GLU A 258 -20.03 18.91 21.67
CA GLU A 258 -20.97 19.25 22.73
C GLU A 258 -22.30 18.50 22.65
N THR A 259 -22.74 18.12 21.44
CA THR A 259 -24.02 17.42 21.23
C THR A 259 -23.94 15.97 21.68
N SER A 260 -22.83 15.29 21.38
CA SER A 260 -22.60 13.90 21.82
C SER A 260 -21.94 13.82 23.21
N ASN A 261 -21.49 14.95 23.76
CA ASN A 261 -20.71 15.02 25.01
C ASN A 261 -19.52 14.04 24.98
N SER A 262 -18.81 14.01 23.84
CA SER A 262 -17.71 13.10 23.55
C SER A 262 -16.68 13.77 22.65
N PHE A 263 -15.52 13.13 22.49
CA PHE A 263 -14.52 13.50 21.50
C PHE A 263 -14.72 12.71 20.21
N GLU A 264 -14.41 13.36 19.09
CA GLU A 264 -14.45 12.79 17.74
C GLU A 264 -13.08 12.92 17.10
N TRP A 265 -12.72 11.93 16.28
CA TRP A 265 -11.53 12.01 15.45
C TRP A 265 -11.77 13.05 14.34
N VAL A 266 -10.82 13.97 14.18
CA VAL A 266 -10.81 14.94 13.09
C VAL A 266 -9.41 14.97 12.45
N SER A 267 -9.34 15.52 11.24
CA SER A 267 -8.08 15.89 10.61
C SER A 267 -7.91 17.40 10.74
N SER A 268 -6.82 17.82 11.39
CA SER A 268 -6.47 19.23 11.59
C SER A 268 -5.21 19.59 10.81
N GLU A 269 -5.14 20.84 10.32
CA GLU A 269 -3.88 21.37 9.78
C GLU A 269 -2.86 21.54 10.89
N LEU A 270 -1.66 21.00 10.69
CA LEU A 270 -0.57 21.03 11.65
C LEU A 270 0.53 21.98 11.16
N PRO A 271 1.27 22.64 12.07
CA PRO A 271 2.52 23.30 11.71
C PRO A 271 3.48 22.27 11.09
N ALA A 272 3.58 22.29 9.77
CA ALA A 272 4.33 21.27 9.04
C ALA A 272 5.80 21.22 9.48
N LEU A 273 6.32 20.00 9.66
CA LEU A 273 7.74 19.79 9.84
C LEU A 273 8.46 20.06 8.51
N LYS A 274 8.86 21.31 8.29
CA LYS A 274 9.61 21.73 7.09
C LYS A 274 11.13 21.57 7.24
N VAL A 275 11.58 20.85 8.25
CA VAL A 275 13.00 20.67 8.54
C VAL A 275 13.62 19.72 7.52
N CYS A 276 14.80 20.08 7.01
CA CYS A 276 15.50 19.35 5.96
C CYS A 276 16.62 18.48 6.51
N ASN A 277 16.25 17.61 7.46
CA ASN A 277 17.21 16.69 8.07
C ASN A 277 17.47 15.48 7.16
N ASN A 278 16.40 14.94 6.56
CA ASN A 278 16.43 13.82 5.63
C ASN A 278 15.45 14.11 4.48
N GLY A 279 15.69 13.51 3.31
CA GLY A 279 14.83 13.67 2.13
C GLY A 279 15.10 14.93 1.31
N ASP A 280 14.36 15.10 0.22
CA ASP A 280 14.48 16.23 -0.71
C ASP A 280 13.42 17.30 -0.41
N CYS A 281 13.86 18.40 0.19
CA CYS A 281 13.01 19.52 0.53
C CYS A 281 12.56 20.39 -0.66
N SER A 282 13.11 20.17 -1.86
CA SER A 282 12.65 20.85 -3.06
C SER A 282 11.33 20.27 -3.60
N LEU A 283 10.97 19.06 -3.15
CA LEU A 283 9.73 18.39 -3.54
C LEU A 283 8.51 18.98 -2.81
N PRO A 284 7.34 19.02 -3.45
CA PRO A 284 6.08 19.38 -2.81
C PRO A 284 5.65 18.31 -1.79
N SER A 285 4.79 18.69 -0.84
CA SER A 285 4.19 17.73 0.11
C SER A 285 3.17 16.81 -0.56
N GLU A 286 2.93 15.65 0.05
CA GLU A 286 1.83 14.77 -0.34
C GLU A 286 0.48 15.51 -0.32
N ASN A 287 0.13 16.13 0.81
CA ASN A 287 -1.14 16.85 0.98
C ASN A 287 -1.35 17.95 -0.07
N TYR A 288 -0.30 18.71 -0.42
CA TYR A 288 -0.44 19.71 -1.48
C TYR A 288 -0.80 19.07 -2.82
N ILE A 289 -0.11 18.00 -3.19
CA ILE A 289 -0.32 17.34 -4.48
C ILE A 289 -1.72 16.73 -4.56
N VAL A 290 -2.14 15.96 -3.56
CA VAL A 290 -3.43 15.25 -3.64
C VAL A 290 -4.61 16.19 -3.41
N ASP A 291 -4.52 17.09 -2.41
CA ASP A 291 -5.68 17.90 -2.01
C ASP A 291 -5.85 19.20 -2.81
N LYS A 292 -4.75 19.75 -3.34
CA LYS A 292 -4.74 21.11 -3.92
C LYS A 292 -4.43 21.16 -5.40
N THR A 293 -3.98 20.05 -5.99
CA THR A 293 -3.80 19.95 -7.45
C THR A 293 -4.90 19.09 -8.08
N LYS A 294 -4.94 19.06 -9.41
CA LYS A 294 -5.97 18.30 -10.14
C LYS A 294 -5.36 17.03 -10.72
N CYS A 295 -5.96 15.90 -10.35
CA CYS A 295 -5.66 14.60 -10.95
C CYS A 295 -4.17 14.22 -10.88
N GLN A 296 -3.55 14.39 -9.72
CA GLN A 296 -2.16 14.01 -9.45
C GLN A 296 -2.06 13.07 -8.26
N SER A 297 -1.20 12.06 -8.40
CA SER A 297 -0.87 11.11 -7.35
C SER A 297 0.51 11.41 -6.79
N SER A 298 0.60 11.45 -5.47
CA SER A 298 1.87 11.68 -4.78
C SER A 298 2.68 10.39 -4.68
N VAL A 299 4.00 10.50 -4.79
CA VAL A 299 4.94 9.38 -4.63
C VAL A 299 6.09 9.86 -3.73
N SER A 300 6.06 9.46 -2.47
CA SER A 300 7.10 9.77 -1.49
C SER A 300 7.99 8.58 -1.20
N VAL A 301 9.30 8.85 -1.10
CA VAL A 301 10.30 7.86 -0.70
C VAL A 301 10.54 7.98 0.80
N PHE A 302 10.53 6.86 1.53
CA PHE A 302 10.89 6.82 2.95
C PHE A 302 11.99 5.80 3.23
N SER A 303 12.71 6.01 4.33
CA SER A 303 13.69 5.07 4.89
C SER A 303 13.21 4.54 6.22
N VAL A 304 13.59 3.32 6.56
CA VAL A 304 13.36 2.70 7.88
C VAL A 304 14.60 2.69 8.78
N ASP A 305 15.69 3.31 8.33
CA ASP A 305 16.82 3.65 9.19
C ASP A 305 16.49 4.96 9.94
N PHE A 306 16.09 4.81 11.20
CA PHE A 306 15.58 5.91 12.03
C PHE A 306 16.66 6.66 12.79
N ASP A 307 17.93 6.26 12.67
CA ASP A 307 19.02 7.00 13.29
C ASP A 307 19.07 8.42 12.74
N ALA A 308 19.31 9.38 13.64
CA ALA A 308 19.49 10.76 13.23
C ALA A 308 20.73 10.87 12.33
N ASN A 309 20.65 11.71 11.30
CA ASN A 309 21.78 11.91 10.40
C ASN A 309 23.04 12.36 11.17
N LEU A 310 24.22 12.20 10.55
CA LEU A 310 25.50 12.48 11.21
C LEU A 310 25.61 13.91 11.76
N GLY A 311 24.98 14.88 11.10
CA GLY A 311 24.98 16.28 11.54
C GLY A 311 24.25 16.47 12.86
N LEU A 312 23.01 15.97 12.96
CA LEU A 312 22.21 16.00 14.18
C LEU A 312 22.83 15.15 15.29
N THR A 313 23.33 13.98 14.95
CA THR A 313 24.03 13.11 15.91
C THR A 313 25.26 13.81 16.49
N SER A 314 26.02 14.54 15.68
CA SER A 314 27.20 15.29 16.16
C SER A 314 26.78 16.43 17.09
N GLN A 315 25.79 17.24 16.70
CA GLN A 315 25.25 18.30 17.55
C GLN A 315 24.75 17.75 18.90
N THR A 316 24.10 16.59 18.88
CA THR A 316 23.60 15.94 20.11
C THR A 316 24.74 15.41 20.98
N LYS A 317 25.79 14.84 20.37
CA LYS A 317 26.99 14.39 21.10
C LYS A 317 27.72 15.54 21.78
N ASP A 318 27.84 16.69 21.13
CA ASP A 318 28.48 17.87 21.72
C ASP A 318 27.74 18.35 22.97
N LEU A 319 26.40 18.30 22.96
CA LEU A 319 25.58 18.62 24.14
C LEU A 319 25.76 17.62 25.28
N LEU A 320 26.03 16.35 24.97
CA LEU A 320 26.24 15.26 25.93
C LEU A 320 27.71 15.08 26.31
N ALA A 321 28.64 15.83 25.73
CA ALA A 321 30.07 15.67 25.93
C ALA A 321 30.50 15.64 27.42
N PRO A 322 29.90 16.40 28.37
CA PRO A 322 30.28 16.28 29.78
C PRO A 322 29.97 14.91 30.43
N LEU A 323 29.13 14.07 29.81
CA LEU A 323 28.79 12.72 30.28
C LEU A 323 29.73 11.63 29.75
N PHE A 324 30.56 11.91 28.74
CA PHE A 324 31.39 10.93 28.01
C PHE A 324 32.86 11.38 27.91
#